data_AF-A0A259C899-F1
#
_entry.id   AF-A0A259C899-F1
#
_cell.length_a   1.000
_cell.length_b   1.000
_cell.length_c   1.000
_cell.angle_alpha   90.00
_cell.angle_beta   90.00
_cell.angle_gamma   90.00
#
_symmetry.space_group_name_H-M   'P 1'
#
loop_
_entity.id
_entity.type
_entity.pdbx_description
1 polymer ?
#
loop_
_entity_poly.entity_id
_entity_poly.type
_entity_poly.pdbx_seq_one_letter_code
_entity_poly.pdbx_strand_id
1 'polypeptide(L)'
;MSKKNIGFAADLAAGIDLTGDGSTPRRSSLASNVLTGRSNRLADLASGSIVNRTHELVDPAKCRMWAGHNRDYALLNEERCSDLIESIKAQGR
;
A
#
# COMPACT_ATOMS: atom_id res chain seq x y z
N MET A 1 -23.49 -0.90 9.27
CA MET A 1 -22.22 -1.51 8.78
C MET A 1 -21.28 -1.87 9.95
N SER A 2 -21.71 -2.67 10.93
CA SER A 2 -20.86 -3.03 12.09
C SER A 2 -21.28 -4.37 12.72
N LYS A 3 -21.22 -5.46 11.93
CA LYS A 3 -21.49 -6.82 12.44
C LYS A 3 -20.49 -7.88 11.95
N LYS A 4 -19.49 -7.50 11.14
CA LYS A 4 -18.56 -8.46 10.51
C LYS A 4 -17.44 -8.97 11.41
N ASN A 5 -17.18 -8.32 12.56
CA ASN A 5 -16.03 -8.64 13.40
C ASN A 5 -16.38 -9.23 14.78
N ILE A 6 -17.67 -9.51 15.05
CA ILE A 6 -18.11 -10.04 16.36
C ILE A 6 -17.52 -11.45 16.61
N GLY A 7 -17.48 -12.30 15.57
CA GLY A 7 -16.91 -13.64 15.69
C GLY A 7 -15.42 -13.65 15.98
N PHE A 8 -14.66 -12.67 15.47
CA PHE A 8 -13.21 -12.58 15.69
C PHE A 8 -12.87 -12.24 17.14
N ALA A 9 -13.59 -11.29 17.75
CA ALA A 9 -13.35 -10.88 19.13
C ALA A 9 -13.67 -12.02 20.13
N ALA A 10 -14.72 -12.79 19.86
CA ALA A 10 -15.09 -13.95 20.66
C ALA A 10 -14.02 -15.07 20.58
N ASP A 11 -13.49 -15.33 19.38
CA ASP A 11 -12.47 -16.36 19.14
C ASP A 11 -11.10 -15.97 19.73
N LEU A 12 -10.77 -14.68 19.71
CA LEU A 12 -9.57 -14.15 20.37
C LEU A 12 -9.65 -14.26 21.89
N ALA A 13 -10.80 -13.92 22.49
CA ALA A 13 -11.02 -14.02 23.93
C ALA A 13 -10.94 -15.48 24.42
N ALA A 14 -11.47 -16.43 23.62
CA ALA A 14 -11.39 -17.84 23.92
C ALA A 14 -9.95 -18.40 23.90
N GLY A 15 -9.04 -17.78 23.13
CA GLY A 15 -7.63 -18.17 23.05
C GLY A 15 -6.73 -17.60 24.15
N ILE A 16 -7.24 -16.69 25.00
CA ILE A 16 -6.47 -16.03 26.07
C ILE A 16 -6.85 -16.60 27.46
N ASP A 17 -7.84 -17.50 27.54
CA ASP A 17 -8.19 -18.19 28.79
C ASP A 17 -7.08 -19.19 29.17
N LEU A 18 -6.16 -18.73 30.02
CA LEU A 18 -4.98 -19.48 30.50
C LEU A 18 -5.31 -20.46 31.64
N THR A 19 -6.59 -20.76 31.90
CA THR A 19 -7.00 -21.58 33.06
C THR A 19 -7.49 -22.99 32.74
N GLY A 20 -7.42 -23.45 31.48
CA GLY A 20 -7.88 -24.78 31.09
C GLY A 20 -6.79 -25.64 30.44
N ASP A 21 -6.30 -26.65 31.16
CA ASP A 21 -5.56 -27.79 30.59
C ASP A 21 -6.47 -28.54 29.60
N GLY A 22 -6.38 -28.21 28.32
CA GLY A 22 -7.18 -28.85 27.28
C GLY A 22 -6.64 -28.56 25.89
N SER A 23 -5.80 -29.45 25.37
CA SER A 23 -5.28 -29.43 24.01
C SER A 23 -6.40 -29.63 22.98
N THR A 24 -7.10 -28.54 22.64
CA THR A 24 -7.97 -28.52 21.45
C THR A 24 -7.10 -28.55 20.19
N PRO A 25 -7.43 -29.37 19.17
CA PRO A 25 -6.66 -29.43 17.93
C PRO A 25 -6.71 -28.06 17.25
N ARG A 26 -5.54 -27.40 17.18
CA ARG A 26 -5.35 -26.10 16.56
C ARG A 26 -5.70 -26.21 15.07
N ARG A 27 -6.96 -25.92 14.71
CA ARG A 27 -7.35 -25.76 13.30
C ARG A 27 -6.39 -24.73 12.70
N SER A 28 -5.78 -25.05 11.56
CA SER A 28 -4.90 -24.13 10.84
C SER A 28 -5.69 -22.83 10.64
N SER A 29 -5.32 -21.82 11.42
CA SER A 29 -6.18 -20.68 11.63
C SER A 29 -6.28 -19.93 10.32
N LEU A 30 -7.49 -19.51 9.95
CA LEU A 30 -7.69 -18.52 8.88
C LEU A 30 -6.74 -17.32 9.03
N ALA A 31 -6.23 -17.06 10.24
CA ALA A 31 -5.18 -16.11 10.53
C ALA A 31 -3.86 -16.37 9.79
N SER A 32 -3.40 -17.61 9.61
CA SER A 32 -2.17 -17.88 8.82
C SER A 32 -2.36 -17.49 7.36
N ASN A 33 -3.53 -17.78 6.76
CA ASN A 33 -3.85 -17.34 5.40
C ASN A 33 -3.98 -15.81 5.28
N VAL A 34 -4.51 -15.14 6.30
CA VAL A 34 -4.59 -13.66 6.34
C VAL A 34 -3.21 -13.02 6.47
N LEU A 35 -2.33 -13.57 7.30
CA LEU A 35 -0.95 -13.11 7.46
C LEU A 35 -0.15 -13.30 6.17
N THR A 36 -0.26 -14.47 5.53
CA THR A 36 0.35 -14.73 4.21
C THR A 36 -0.21 -13.79 3.14
N GLY A 37 -1.53 -13.58 3.10
CA GLY A 37 -2.16 -12.64 2.17
C GLY A 37 -1.71 -11.19 2.36
N ARG A 38 -1.48 -10.75 3.61
CA ARG A 38 -0.92 -9.42 3.91
C ARG A 38 0.54 -9.30 3.52
N SER A 39 1.33 -10.36 3.74
CA SER A 39 2.75 -10.40 3.35
C SER A 39 2.91 -10.25 1.84
N ASN A 40 2.09 -10.96 1.06
CA ASN A 40 2.11 -10.86 -0.41
C ASN A 40 1.70 -9.47 -0.89
N ARG A 41 0.64 -8.89 -0.33
CA ARG A 41 0.22 -7.52 -0.69
C ARG A 41 1.28 -6.46 -0.39
N LEU A 42 2.07 -6.62 0.68
CA LEU A 42 3.20 -5.73 0.98
C LEU A 42 4.34 -5.90 -0.04
N ALA A 43 4.64 -7.13 -0.44
CA ALA A 43 5.63 -7.40 -1.49
C ALA A 43 5.19 -6.85 -2.86
N ASP A 44 3.90 -6.92 -3.17
CA ASP A 44 3.33 -6.36 -4.42
C ASP A 44 3.34 -4.83 -4.44
N LEU A 45 3.12 -4.20 -3.28
CA LEU A 45 3.28 -2.75 -3.11
C LEU A 45 4.75 -2.34 -3.22
N ALA A 46 5.67 -3.09 -2.61
CA ALA A 46 7.10 -2.81 -2.64
C ALA A 46 7.73 -3.03 -4.03
N SER A 47 7.26 -4.02 -4.78
CA SER A 47 7.67 -4.27 -6.18
C SER A 47 7.08 -3.26 -7.17
N GLY A 48 6.13 -2.42 -6.73
CA GLY A 48 5.41 -1.48 -7.59
C GLY A 48 4.38 -2.16 -8.50
N SER A 49 4.12 -3.45 -8.31
CA SER A 49 3.10 -4.22 -9.06
C SER A 49 1.68 -3.79 -8.69
N ILE A 50 1.50 -3.29 -7.46
CA ILE A 50 0.25 -2.68 -6.99
C ILE A 50 0.55 -1.24 -6.57
N VAL A 51 -0.17 -0.29 -7.15
CA VAL A 51 -0.16 1.10 -6.71
C VAL A 51 -1.38 1.31 -5.81
N ASN A 52 -1.15 1.72 -4.55
CA ASN A 52 -2.22 1.90 -3.56
C ASN A 52 -3.27 2.94 -4.02
N ARG A 53 -2.85 3.86 -4.90
CA ARG A 53 -3.67 4.92 -5.45
C ARG A 53 -4.15 4.55 -6.85
N THR A 54 -5.44 4.72 -7.11
CA THR A 54 -5.97 4.65 -8.48
C THR A 54 -5.29 5.73 -9.31
N HIS A 55 -4.49 5.32 -10.30
CA HIS A 55 -3.84 6.21 -11.24
C HIS A 55 -4.67 6.23 -12.52
N GLU A 56 -5.08 7.43 -12.94
CA GLU A 56 -5.64 7.63 -14.28
C GLU A 56 -4.50 7.97 -15.23
N LEU A 57 -4.33 7.18 -16.28
CA LEU A 57 -3.34 7.47 -17.32
C LEU A 57 -3.88 8.60 -18.19
N VAL A 58 -3.18 9.72 -18.17
CA VAL A 58 -3.53 10.92 -18.95
C VAL A 58 -2.56 11.10 -20.10
N ASP A 59 -3.05 11.65 -21.21
CA ASP A 59 -2.22 12.03 -22.34
C ASP A 59 -1.29 13.19 -21.93
N PRO A 60 0.04 13.01 -21.95
CA PRO A 60 0.98 14.06 -21.55
C PRO A 60 0.90 15.30 -22.45
N ALA A 61 0.49 15.15 -23.72
CA ALA A 61 0.36 16.28 -24.64
C ALA A 61 -0.72 17.27 -24.21
N LYS A 62 -1.73 16.80 -23.45
CA LYS A 62 -2.83 17.60 -22.91
C LYS A 62 -2.49 18.22 -21.55
N CYS A 63 -1.44 17.76 -20.88
CA CYS A 63 -1.06 18.27 -19.56
C CYS A 63 -0.48 19.69 -19.66
N ARG A 64 -0.88 20.57 -18.74
CA ARG A 64 -0.42 21.96 -18.65
C ARG A 64 -0.20 22.33 -17.19
N MET A 65 0.76 23.22 -16.95
CA MET A 65 1.03 23.74 -15.61
C MET A 65 -0.13 24.63 -15.13
N TRP A 66 -0.56 24.42 -13.89
CA TRP A 66 -1.65 25.20 -13.31
C TRP A 66 -1.15 26.52 -12.74
N ALA A 67 -1.72 27.64 -13.21
CA ALA A 67 -1.29 28.99 -12.81
C ALA A 67 -1.49 29.31 -11.32
N GLY A 68 -2.42 28.63 -10.62
CA GLY A 68 -2.70 28.85 -9.21
C GLY A 68 -1.71 28.16 -8.25
N HIS A 69 -0.71 27.45 -8.77
CA HIS A 69 0.24 26.73 -7.93
C HIS A 69 1.31 27.68 -7.40
N ASN A 70 1.59 27.63 -6.09
CA ASN A 70 2.63 28.45 -5.45
C ASN A 70 4.02 27.85 -5.73
N ARG A 71 4.46 27.91 -6.99
CA ARG A 71 5.76 27.43 -7.46
C ARG A 71 6.38 28.52 -8.31
N ASP A 72 7.62 28.88 -7.98
CA ASP A 72 8.41 29.74 -8.85
C ASP A 72 8.95 28.92 -10.03
N TYR A 73 8.32 29.09 -11.19
CA TYR A 73 8.69 28.40 -12.42
C TYR A 73 10.00 28.90 -13.02
N ALA A 74 10.49 30.09 -12.65
CA ALA A 74 11.78 30.59 -13.12
C ALA A 74 12.96 29.75 -12.60
N LEU A 75 12.75 29.00 -11.51
CA LEU A 75 13.73 28.09 -10.94
C LEU A 75 13.74 26.69 -11.57
N LEU A 76 12.79 26.36 -12.45
CA LEU A 76 12.83 25.12 -13.24
C LEU A 76 13.74 25.32 -14.46
N ASN A 77 15.05 25.17 -14.24
CA ASN A 77 16.05 25.16 -15.30
C ASN A 77 16.78 23.80 -15.34
N GLU A 78 17.49 23.56 -16.45
CA GLU A 78 18.12 22.26 -16.73
C GLU A 78 19.20 21.91 -15.69
N GLU A 79 20.03 22.88 -15.29
CA GLU A 79 21.08 22.66 -14.30
C GLU A 79 20.53 22.23 -12.94
N ARG A 80 19.45 22.87 -12.46
CA ARG A 80 18.85 22.56 -11.15
C ARG A 80 18.03 21.27 -11.17
N CYS A 81 17.57 20.85 -12.34
CA CYS A 81 16.76 19.65 -12.52
C CYS A 81 17.54 18.49 -13.16
N SER A 82 18.86 18.58 -13.29
CA SER A 82 19.71 17.56 -13.93
C SER A 82 19.46 16.17 -13.35
N ASP A 83 19.52 16.05 -12.03
CA ASP A 83 19.39 14.77 -11.33
C ASP A 83 17.99 14.18 -11.51
N LEU A 84 16.96 15.04 -11.49
CA LEU A 84 15.59 14.63 -11.73
C LEU A 84 15.41 14.12 -13.17
N ILE A 85 15.95 14.86 -14.15
CA ILE A 85 15.89 14.49 -15.57
C ILE A 85 16.61 13.16 -15.79
N GLU A 86 17.80 12.98 -15.22
CA GLU A 86 18.56 11.73 -15.32
C GLU A 86 17.81 10.56 -14.67
N SER A 87 17.21 10.76 -13.50
CA SER A 87 16.44 9.72 -12.81
C SER A 87 15.21 9.27 -13.62
N ILE A 88 14.50 10.21 -14.25
CA ILE A 88 13.34 9.92 -15.10
C ILE A 88 13.78 9.15 -16.35
N LYS A 89 14.88 9.58 -17.00
CA LYS A 89 15.46 8.87 -18.15
C LYS A 89 15.87 7.44 -17.78
N ALA A 90 16.45 7.23 -16.61
CA ALA A 90 16.86 5.90 -16.13
C ALA A 90 15.67 4.97 -15.81
N GLN A 91 14.55 5.52 -15.36
CA GLN A 91 13.32 4.74 -15.07
C GLN A 91 12.58 4.29 -16.34
N GLY A 92 12.73 5.00 -17.46
CA GLY A 92 12.19 4.58 -18.76
C GLY A 92 10.66 4.48 -18.82
N ARG A 93 9.94 5.23 -17.99
CA ARG A 93 8.48 5.24 -17.90
C ARG A 93 7.92 6.65 -17.91
#